data_AF-A0A218X774-F1
#
_entry.id   AF-A0A218X774-F1
#
_cell.length_a   1.000
_cell.length_b   1.000
_cell.length_c   1.000
_cell.angle_alpha   90.00
_cell.angle_beta   90.00
_cell.angle_gamma   90.00
#
_symmetry.space_group_name_H-M   'P 1'
#
loop_
_entity.id
_entity.type
_entity.pdbx_description
1 polymer ?
#
loop_
_entity_poly.entity_id
_entity_poly.type
_entity_poly.pdbx_seq_one_letter_code
_entity_poly.pdbx_strand_id
1 'polypeptide(L)'
;MMAEELMTLKPYQKKLWIFMKNSWVLKDPLVTGGEVSTLQDILHFRFSDEQRLRLSQPVNMEEIKEALWSMYGDRAPRPNGYSAHFFKASWDTVGKEFTHAIMNFFL
;
A
#
# COMPACT_ATOMS: atom_id res chain seq x y z
N MET A 1 16.54 -15.25 -7.62
CA MET A 1 15.56 -15.48 -8.72
C MET A 1 15.98 -14.65 -9.92
N MET A 2 15.56 -14.96 -11.15
CA MET A 2 15.73 -14.14 -12.37
C MET A 2 16.92 -14.43 -13.32
N ALA A 3 17.49 -15.63 -13.40
CA ALA A 3 18.39 -15.98 -14.52
C ALA A 3 17.67 -16.84 -15.59
N GLU A 4 16.95 -17.87 -15.14
CA GLU A 4 16.31 -18.85 -16.04
C GLU A 4 15.05 -18.30 -16.74
N GLU A 5 14.23 -17.49 -16.07
CA GLU A 5 13.02 -16.90 -16.65
C GLU A 5 13.31 -15.87 -17.76
N LEU A 6 14.52 -15.30 -17.82
CA LEU A 6 14.92 -14.35 -18.87
C LEU A 6 15.30 -15.04 -20.19
N MET A 7 15.56 -16.34 -20.15
CA MET A 7 15.90 -17.14 -21.32
C MET A 7 14.67 -17.51 -22.16
N THR A 8 13.47 -17.44 -21.58
CA THR A 8 12.20 -17.80 -22.25
C THR A 8 11.48 -16.61 -22.89
N LEU A 9 11.96 -15.39 -22.68
CA LEU A 9 11.32 -14.17 -23.18
C LEU A 9 11.61 -13.91 -24.66
N LYS A 10 10.56 -13.51 -25.39
CA LYS A 10 10.66 -13.10 -26.80
C LYS A 10 11.57 -11.87 -26.93
N PRO A 11 12.25 -11.66 -28.09
CA PRO A 11 13.24 -10.58 -28.26
C PRO A 11 12.74 -9.18 -27.90
N TYR A 12 11.47 -8.88 -28.20
CA TYR A 12 10.84 -7.59 -27.87
C TYR A 12 10.62 -7.39 -26.37
N GLN A 13 10.19 -8.45 -25.66
CA GLN A 13 10.01 -8.42 -24.21
C GLN A 13 11.36 -8.32 -23.49
N LYS A 14 12.41 -8.94 -24.03
CA LYS A 14 13.78 -8.81 -23.51
C LYS A 14 14.28 -7.36 -23.61
N LYS A 15 14.02 -6.67 -24.71
CA LYS A 15 14.33 -5.22 -24.85
C LYS A 15 13.56 -4.36 -23.85
N LEU A 16 12.26 -4.59 -23.69
CA LEU A 16 11.43 -3.89 -22.71
C LEU A 16 11.87 -4.18 -21.27
N TRP A 17 12.24 -5.40 -20.95
CA TRP A 17 12.75 -5.77 -19.63
C TRP A 17 14.11 -5.12 -19.33
N ILE A 18 15.03 -5.10 -20.31
CA ILE A 18 16.31 -4.38 -20.19
C ILE A 18 16.06 -2.89 -20.00
N PHE A 19 15.15 -2.30 -20.78
CA PHE A 19 14.76 -0.89 -20.65
C PHE A 19 14.16 -0.60 -19.26
N MET A 20 13.20 -1.40 -18.81
CA MET A 20 12.58 -1.28 -17.48
C MET A 20 13.62 -1.38 -16.36
N LYS A 21 14.52 -2.36 -16.43
CA LYS A 21 15.60 -2.54 -15.46
C LYS A 21 16.54 -1.34 -15.44
N ASN A 22 16.91 -0.82 -16.61
CA ASN A 22 17.83 0.32 -16.71
C ASN A 22 17.16 1.67 -16.44
N SER A 23 15.83 1.77 -16.54
CA SER A 23 15.10 3.04 -16.38
C SER A 23 14.54 3.25 -14.97
N TRP A 24 14.22 2.17 -14.24
CA TRP A 24 13.65 2.25 -12.89
C TRP A 24 14.62 1.80 -11.78
N VAL A 25 15.80 1.27 -12.15
CA VAL A 25 16.87 0.89 -11.21
C VAL A 25 18.13 1.72 -11.46
N LEU A 26 17.96 3.02 -11.74
CA LEU A 26 19.04 3.99 -11.55
C LEU A 26 18.76 4.70 -10.23
N LYS A 27 19.48 4.30 -9.18
CA LYS A 27 19.83 5.29 -8.16
C LYS A 27 20.57 6.37 -8.92
N ASP A 28 20.00 7.57 -9.03
CA ASP A 28 20.67 8.69 -9.67
C ASP A 28 22.08 8.80 -9.03
N PRO A 29 23.17 8.65 -9.81
CA PRO A 29 24.52 8.63 -9.25
C PRO A 29 24.92 9.97 -8.60
N LEU A 30 24.15 11.03 -8.82
CA LEU A 30 24.28 12.33 -8.14
C LEU A 30 23.40 12.44 -6.88
N VAL A 31 22.42 11.54 -6.71
CA VAL A 31 21.58 11.45 -5.50
C VAL A 31 22.10 10.32 -4.62
N THR A 32 23.24 10.57 -4.00
CA THR A 32 23.59 9.93 -2.72
C THR A 32 22.59 10.45 -1.70
N GLY A 33 21.66 9.60 -1.26
CA GLY A 33 20.54 9.99 -0.40
C GLY A 33 20.90 11.01 0.68
N GLY A 34 20.04 12.03 0.83
CA GLY A 34 20.26 13.11 1.79
C GLY A 34 20.17 12.65 3.25
N GLU A 35 20.82 13.39 4.13
CA GLU A 35 20.73 13.15 5.57
C GLU A 35 19.31 13.46 6.04
N VAL A 36 18.81 12.69 7.02
CA VAL A 36 17.44 12.86 7.52
C VAL A 36 17.26 14.26 8.11
N SER A 37 18.31 14.87 8.67
CA SER A 37 18.32 16.26 9.11
C SER A 37 18.00 17.26 7.99
N THR A 38 18.45 17.03 6.76
CA THR A 38 18.20 17.93 5.63
C THR A 38 16.73 17.88 5.21
N LEU A 39 16.11 16.70 5.26
CA LEU A 39 14.66 16.56 5.13
C LEU A 39 13.93 17.16 6.34
N GLN A 40 14.62 17.22 7.50
CA GLN A 40 14.06 17.85 8.69
C GLN A 40 13.83 19.34 8.50
N ASP A 41 14.80 20.00 7.87
CA ASP A 41 14.79 21.44 7.59
C ASP A 41 13.81 21.83 6.46
N ILE A 42 13.63 20.97 5.45
CA ILE A 42 12.76 21.25 4.30
C ILE A 42 11.28 20.99 4.63
N LEU A 43 10.99 19.95 5.44
CA LEU A 43 9.61 19.59 5.78
C LEU A 43 9.20 20.25 7.09
N HIS A 44 8.48 21.37 7.01
CA HIS A 44 8.10 22.14 8.20
C HIS A 44 7.04 21.42 9.07
N PHE A 45 6.30 20.45 8.50
CA PHE A 45 5.30 19.69 9.24
C PHE A 45 5.91 18.47 9.94
N ARG A 46 5.59 18.36 11.24
CA ARG A 46 5.91 17.20 12.07
C ARG A 46 4.68 16.76 12.83
N PHE A 47 4.47 15.46 12.86
CA PHE A 47 3.52 14.86 13.78
C PHE A 47 4.00 15.06 15.21
N SER A 48 3.09 15.35 16.14
CA SER A 48 3.38 15.33 17.57
C SER A 48 3.78 13.92 18.00
N ASP A 49 4.44 13.78 19.15
CA ASP A 49 4.81 12.47 19.69
C ASP A 49 3.59 11.56 19.87
N GLU A 50 2.45 12.13 20.27
CA GLU A 50 1.19 11.40 20.36
C GLU A 50 0.73 10.89 18.98
N GLN A 51 0.78 11.74 17.95
CA GLN A 51 0.40 11.34 16.60
C GLN A 51 1.34 10.26 16.04
N ARG A 52 2.65 10.38 16.26
CA ARG A 52 3.61 9.34 15.88
C ARG A 52 3.30 8.02 16.55
N LEU A 53 3.03 8.04 17.85
CA LEU A 53 2.68 6.85 18.61
C LEU A 53 1.39 6.21 18.09
N ARG A 54 0.34 7.00 17.84
CA ARG A 54 -0.94 6.53 17.28
C ARG A 54 -0.77 5.91 15.90
N LEU A 55 -0.04 6.57 15.00
CA LEU A 55 0.22 6.09 13.64
C LEU A 55 1.11 4.83 13.59
N SER A 56 1.82 4.53 14.68
CA SER A 56 2.68 3.35 14.81
C SER A 56 1.97 2.18 15.50
N GLN A 57 0.73 2.36 15.98
CA GLN A 57 -0.02 1.28 16.60
C GLN A 57 -0.47 0.25 15.55
N PRO A 58 -0.61 -1.03 15.92
CA PRO A 58 -1.26 -2.03 15.08
C PRO A 58 -2.69 -1.62 14.76
N VAL A 59 -3.11 -1.92 13.52
CA VAL A 59 -4.51 -1.75 13.09
C VAL A 59 -5.41 -2.62 13.95
N ASN A 60 -6.53 -2.06 14.43
CA ASN A 60 -7.50 -2.74 15.29
C ASN A 60 -8.89 -2.86 14.63
N MET A 61 -9.77 -3.65 15.24
CA MET A 61 -11.09 -3.94 14.68
C MET A 61 -11.99 -2.69 14.63
N GLU A 62 -11.92 -1.85 15.65
CA GLU A 62 -12.68 -0.60 15.75
C GLU A 62 -12.30 0.35 14.62
N GLU A 63 -11.00 0.56 14.39
CA GLU A 63 -10.47 1.39 13.31
C GLU A 63 -10.90 0.88 11.93
N ILE A 64 -10.84 -0.44 11.70
CA ILE A 64 -11.29 -1.05 10.45
C ILE A 64 -12.78 -0.79 10.22
N LYS A 65 -13.59 -0.96 11.26
CA LYS A 65 -15.03 -0.73 11.19
C LYS A 65 -15.34 0.75 10.94
N GLU A 66 -14.71 1.67 11.67
CA GLU A 66 -14.88 3.11 11.48
C GLU A 66 -14.47 3.54 10.06
N ALA A 67 -13.34 3.03 9.57
CA ALA A 67 -12.88 3.27 8.21
C ALA A 67 -13.91 2.78 7.19
N LEU A 68 -14.42 1.56 7.32
CA LEU A 68 -15.47 1.03 6.44
C LEU A 68 -16.75 1.89 6.51
N TRP A 69 -17.18 2.32 7.70
CA TRP A 69 -18.36 3.16 7.88
C TRP A 69 -18.20 4.55 7.27
N SER A 70 -16.99 5.10 7.27
CA SER A 70 -16.68 6.39 6.62
C SER A 70 -16.71 6.34 5.08
N MET A 71 -16.68 5.15 4.47
CA MET A 71 -16.72 4.99 3.03
C MET A 71 -18.13 5.23 2.47
N TYR A 72 -18.27 6.09 1.46
CA TYR A 72 -19.49 6.17 0.64
C TYR A 72 -19.78 4.83 -0.04
N GLY A 73 -21.04 4.39 -0.02
CA GLY A 73 -21.47 3.06 -0.48
C GLY A 73 -21.18 2.76 -1.96
N ASP A 74 -21.09 3.81 -2.77
CA ASP A 74 -20.91 3.71 -4.23
C ASP A 74 -19.43 3.73 -4.63
N ARG A 75 -18.52 3.95 -3.67
CA ARG A 75 -17.08 3.91 -3.88
C ARG A 75 -16.61 2.48 -3.84
N ALA A 76 -16.64 1.80 -4.99
CA ALA A 76 -15.76 0.71 -5.42
C ALA A 76 -16.44 -0.17 -6.49
N PRO A 77 -16.74 0.35 -7.70
CA PRO A 77 -17.08 -0.52 -8.83
C PRO A 77 -15.79 -1.15 -9.36
N ARG A 78 -15.18 -2.06 -8.59
CA ARG A 78 -14.15 -2.98 -9.12
C ARG A 78 -14.87 -4.19 -9.75
N PRO A 79 -14.20 -4.94 -10.66
CA PRO A 79 -14.83 -6.02 -11.44
C PRO A 79 -15.57 -7.09 -10.62
N ASN A 80 -15.25 -7.20 -9.33
CA ASN A 80 -15.76 -8.22 -8.42
C ASN A 80 -17.12 -7.84 -7.77
N GLY A 81 -17.60 -6.61 -7.95
CA GLY A 81 -18.97 -6.20 -7.61
C GLY A 81 -19.29 -5.91 -6.14
N TYR A 82 -18.39 -6.17 -5.19
CA TYR A 82 -18.65 -5.90 -3.76
C TYR A 82 -18.20 -4.50 -3.37
N SER A 83 -19.17 -3.63 -3.06
CA SER A 83 -18.91 -2.27 -2.56
C SER A 83 -18.89 -2.21 -1.04
N ALA A 84 -18.52 -1.06 -0.47
CA ALA A 84 -18.65 -0.81 0.96
C ALA A 84 -20.09 -1.04 1.47
N HIS A 85 -21.11 -0.86 0.62
CA HIS A 85 -22.49 -1.14 0.97
C HIS A 85 -22.73 -2.62 1.30
N PHE A 86 -22.15 -3.53 0.53
CA PHE A 86 -22.25 -4.97 0.79
C PHE A 86 -21.69 -5.32 2.18
N PHE A 87 -20.46 -4.91 2.48
CA PHE A 87 -19.81 -5.23 3.75
C PHE A 87 -20.51 -4.60 4.96
N LYS A 88 -21.10 -3.40 4.79
CA LYS A 88 -21.94 -2.78 5.83
C LYS A 88 -23.23 -3.57 6.05
N ALA A 89 -23.91 -3.97 4.98
CA ALA A 89 -25.17 -4.69 5.05
C ALA A 89 -25.01 -6.13 5.58
N SER A 90 -23.89 -6.79 5.28
CA SER A 90 -23.60 -8.16 5.71
C SER A 90 -22.68 -8.24 6.93
N TRP A 91 -22.48 -7.13 7.65
CA TRP A 91 -21.48 -7.03 8.73
C TRP A 91 -21.64 -8.10 9.82
N ASP A 92 -22.87 -8.43 10.20
CA ASP A 92 -23.15 -9.44 11.22
C ASP A 92 -22.71 -10.85 10.79
N THR A 93 -22.59 -11.09 9.48
CA THR A 93 -22.17 -12.39 8.93
C THR A 93 -20.68 -12.42 8.60
N VAL A 94 -20.12 -11.35 8.02
CA VAL A 94 -18.74 -11.36 7.48
C VAL A 94 -17.78 -10.46 8.25
N GLY A 95 -18.27 -9.65 9.19
CA GLY A 95 -17.49 -8.60 9.83
C GLY A 95 -16.27 -9.13 10.57
N LYS A 96 -16.39 -10.29 11.21
CA LYS A 96 -15.29 -10.94 11.93
C LYS A 96 -14.19 -11.42 10.98
N GLU A 97 -14.55 -12.12 9.92
CA GLU A 97 -13.61 -12.64 8.93
C GLU A 97 -12.95 -11.49 8.15
N PHE A 98 -13.75 -10.46 7.84
CA PHE A 98 -13.29 -9.24 7.20
C PHE A 98 -12.24 -8.50 8.03
N THR A 99 -12.49 -8.29 9.33
CA THR A 99 -11.51 -7.62 10.19
C THR A 99 -10.24 -8.44 10.35
N HIS A 100 -10.34 -9.76 10.58
CA HIS A 100 -9.16 -10.62 10.67
C HIS A 100 -8.33 -10.61 9.39
N ALA A 101 -8.97 -10.66 8.22
CA ALA A 101 -8.27 -10.61 6.94
C ALA A 101 -7.49 -9.30 6.76
N ILE A 102 -8.07 -8.16 7.15
CA ILE A 102 -7.41 -6.85 7.08
C ILE A 102 -6.28 -6.75 8.10
N MET A 103 -6.52 -7.13 9.36
CA MET A 103 -5.47 -7.14 10.38
C MET A 103 -4.28 -8.00 9.93
N ASN A 104 -4.53 -9.17 9.37
CA ASN A 104 -3.49 -10.07 8.85
C ASN A 104 -2.73 -9.51 7.63
N PHE A 105 -3.32 -8.57 6.87
CA PHE A 105 -2.62 -7.90 5.77
C PHE A 105 -1.59 -6.88 6.27
N PHE A 106 -1.81 -6.28 7.45
CA PHE A 106 -0.94 -5.26 8.03
C PHE A 106 0.07 -5.80 9.06
N LEU A 107 0.04 -7.11 9.35
CA LEU A 107 1.07 -7.83 10.11
C LEU A 107 2.30 -8.12 9.25
#